data_AF-A0A438FNQ0-F1
#
_entry.id   AF-A0A438FNQ0-F1
#
_cell.length_a   1.000
_cell.length_b   1.000
_cell.length_c   1.000
_cell.angle_alpha   90.00
_cell.angle_beta   90.00
_cell.angle_gamma   90.00
#
_symmetry.space_group_name_H-M   'P 1'
#
loop_
_entity.id
_entity.type
_entity.pdbx_description
1 polymer ?
#
loop_
_entity_poly.entity_id
_entity_poly.type
_entity_poly.pdbx_seq_one_letter_code
_entity_poly.pdbx_strand_id
1 'polypeptide(L)'
;MVGTSRDWSEKFPFALWAYRISFRTSIGATPYSLLYGMEIVLPVEIEMGSLRIALERQIPEADWAQARLDQLNLLDDRRLRAADHGLIRDPRGKFKPNWSGPYFIKELTLENATWLMDLDGNRFSEPINVD
;
A
#
# COMPACT_ATOMS: atom_id res chain seq x y z
N MET A 1 18.49 0.37 -30.46
CA MET A 1 17.12 0.09 -30.94
C MET A 1 16.34 1.39 -30.93
N VAL A 2 16.01 1.92 -32.10
CA VAL A 2 15.19 3.14 -32.23
C VAL A 2 13.73 2.74 -32.10
N GLY A 3 13.08 3.12 -31.00
CA GLY A 3 11.67 2.80 -30.75
C GLY A 3 10.77 3.75 -31.53
N THR A 4 9.94 3.20 -32.42
CA THR A 4 8.87 3.99 -33.03
C THR A 4 7.69 4.09 -32.05
N SER A 5 6.88 5.15 -32.15
CA SER A 5 5.71 5.41 -31.29
C SER A 5 4.64 4.30 -31.29
N ARG A 6 4.79 3.26 -32.14
CA ARG A 6 3.81 2.21 -32.38
C ARG A 6 3.91 1.00 -31.46
N ASP A 7 5.02 0.82 -30.75
CA ASP A 7 5.26 -0.40 -29.94
C ASP A 7 4.85 -0.22 -28.46
N TRP A 8 4.01 0.76 -28.15
CA TRP A 8 3.68 1.09 -26.76
C TRP A 8 2.95 -0.05 -26.05
N SER A 9 2.06 -0.75 -26.75
CA SER A 9 1.36 -1.94 -26.22
C SER A 9 2.34 -3.04 -25.79
N GLU A 10 3.41 -3.27 -26.55
CA GLU A 10 4.44 -4.25 -26.23
C GLU A 10 5.33 -3.81 -25.06
N LYS A 11 5.59 -2.50 -24.94
CA LYS A 11 6.42 -1.91 -23.88
C LYS A 11 5.65 -1.67 -22.58
N PHE A 12 4.32 -1.58 -22.63
CA PHE A 12 3.48 -1.22 -21.50
C PHE A 12 3.63 -2.17 -20.30
N PRO A 13 3.65 -3.52 -20.46
CA PRO A 13 3.85 -4.43 -19.32
C PRO A 13 5.18 -4.18 -18.61
N PHE A 14 6.26 -3.93 -19.36
CA PHE A 14 7.58 -3.65 -18.80
C PHE A 14 7.62 -2.29 -18.09
N ALA A 15 7.02 -1.25 -18.69
CA ALA A 15 6.92 0.06 -18.06
C ALA A 15 6.10 0.01 -16.77
N LEU A 16 4.98 -0.72 -16.77
CA LEU A 16 4.14 -0.93 -15.59
C LEU A 16 4.87 -1.74 -14.51
N TRP A 17 5.63 -2.76 -14.90
CA TRP A 17 6.45 -3.52 -13.98
C TRP A 17 7.52 -2.65 -13.32
N ALA A 18 8.28 -1.91 -14.12
CA ALA A 18 9.29 -0.97 -13.63
C ALA A 18 8.65 0.09 -12.69
N TYR A 19 7.49 0.62 -13.07
CA TYR A 19 6.73 1.56 -12.24
C TYR A 19 6.41 0.98 -10.86
N ARG A 20 5.92 -0.27 -10.82
CA ARG A 20 5.46 -0.92 -9.58
C ARG A 20 6.59 -1.19 -8.60
N ILE A 21 7.78 -1.55 -9.10
CA ILE A 21 8.91 -1.95 -8.25
C ILE A 21 9.88 -0.80 -7.95
N SER A 22 9.80 0.31 -8.71
CA SER A 22 10.69 1.45 -8.50
C SER A 22 10.25 2.26 -7.29
N PHE A 23 11.23 2.67 -6.48
CA PHE A 23 10.97 3.57 -5.36
C PHE A 23 10.51 4.94 -5.85
N ARG A 24 9.40 5.41 -5.29
CA ARG A 24 8.83 6.72 -5.63
C ARG A 24 9.08 7.70 -4.49
N THR A 25 10.04 8.60 -4.68
CA THR A 25 10.34 9.67 -3.72
C THR A 25 9.15 10.57 -3.41
N SER A 26 8.18 10.69 -4.32
CA SER A 26 6.96 11.46 -4.12
C SER A 26 5.99 10.86 -3.10
N ILE A 27 6.06 9.54 -2.85
CA ILE A 27 5.20 8.82 -1.89
C ILE A 27 6.01 8.09 -0.81
N GLY A 28 7.34 8.09 -0.90
CA GLY A 28 8.24 7.46 0.06
C GLY A 28 8.24 5.93 0.05
N ALA A 29 7.69 5.28 -0.98
CA ALA A 29 7.58 3.83 -1.06
C ALA A 29 7.57 3.31 -2.52
N THR A 30 7.72 2.00 -2.70
CA THR A 30 7.40 1.34 -3.98
C THR A 30 5.88 1.14 -4.08
N PRO A 31 5.25 1.36 -5.25
CA PRO A 31 3.82 1.07 -5.41
C PRO A 31 3.45 -0.39 -5.10
N TYR A 32 4.36 -1.34 -5.37
CA TYR A 32 4.15 -2.75 -5.07
C TYR A 32 4.01 -2.99 -3.55
N SER A 33 4.89 -2.40 -2.74
CA SER A 33 4.85 -2.64 -1.30
C SER A 33 3.65 -2.00 -0.60
N LEU A 34 3.07 -0.94 -1.17
CA LEU A 34 1.80 -0.38 -0.72
C LEU A 34 0.61 -1.26 -1.08
N LEU A 35 0.69 -2.05 -2.15
CA LEU A 35 -0.38 -2.95 -2.55
C LEU A 35 -0.34 -4.25 -1.74
N TYR A 36 0.84 -4.86 -1.60
CA TYR A 36 1.00 -6.20 -1.04
C TYR A 36 1.65 -6.25 0.35
N GLY A 37 2.01 -5.11 0.94
CA GLY A 37 2.60 -5.04 2.27
C GLY A 37 4.08 -5.39 2.36
N MET A 38 4.72 -5.85 1.29
CA MET A 38 6.14 -6.19 1.26
C MET A 38 6.79 -5.81 -0.06
N GLU A 39 8.11 -5.65 -0.06
CA GLU A 39 8.85 -5.47 -1.30
C GLU A 39 8.87 -6.75 -2.13
N ILE A 40 8.78 -6.60 -3.45
CA ILE A 40 8.80 -7.71 -4.38
C ILE A 40 10.07 -8.55 -4.21
N VAL A 41 9.93 -9.88 -4.27
CA VAL A 41 11.06 -10.79 -4.48
C VAL A 41 11.30 -10.94 -5.97
N LEU A 42 12.43 -10.41 -6.45
CA LEU A 42 12.77 -10.51 -7.86
C LEU A 42 13.11 -11.96 -8.23
N PRO A 43 12.76 -12.45 -9.44
CA PRO A 43 13.12 -13.80 -9.87
C PRO A 43 14.62 -14.11 -9.75
N VAL A 44 15.48 -13.13 -10.04
CA VAL A 44 16.94 -13.26 -9.91
C VAL A 44 17.38 -13.51 -8.46
N GLU A 45 16.68 -12.96 -7.48
CA GLU A 45 16.97 -13.23 -6.07
C GLU A 45 16.66 -14.67 -5.68
N ILE A 46 15.63 -15.26 -6.29
CA ILE A 46 15.26 -16.66 -6.06
C ILE A 46 16.29 -17.57 -6.71
N GLU A 47 16.65 -17.28 -7.96
CA GLU A 47 17.61 -18.06 -8.74
C GLU A 47 19.01 -18.05 -8.10
N MET A 48 19.48 -16.87 -7.67
CA MET A 48 20.80 -16.72 -7.03
C MET A 48 20.79 -17.09 -5.54
N GLY A 49 19.62 -17.35 -4.94
CA GLY A 49 19.50 -17.60 -3.51
C GLY A 49 19.97 -16.41 -2.66
N SER A 50 19.36 -15.25 -2.86
CA SER A 50 19.70 -14.02 -2.14
C SER A 50 19.65 -14.19 -0.62
N LEU A 51 20.34 -13.32 0.12
CA LEU A 51 20.33 -13.34 1.59
C LEU A 51 18.91 -13.29 2.17
N ARG A 52 18.01 -12.52 1.55
CA ARG A 52 16.60 -12.47 1.96
C ARG A 52 15.93 -13.84 1.86
N ILE A 53 16.11 -14.54 0.73
CA ILE A 53 15.52 -15.86 0.50
C ILE A 53 16.17 -16.92 1.41
N ALA A 54 17.48 -16.84 1.61
CA ALA A 54 18.20 -17.74 2.51
C ALA A 54 17.73 -17.58 3.97
N LEU A 55 17.42 -16.36 4.40
CA LEU A 55 16.91 -16.07 5.74
C LEU A 55 15.45 -16.51 5.89
N GLU A 56 14.57 -16.19 4.93
CA GLU A 56 13.15 -16.58 4.97
C GLU A 56 12.96 -18.10 5.09
N ARG A 57 13.81 -18.89 4.44
CA ARG A 57 13.77 -20.37 4.53
C ARG A 57 14.11 -20.94 5.92
N GLN A 58 14.74 -20.16 6.78
CA GLN A 58 15.10 -20.58 8.14
C GLN A 58 14.00 -20.24 9.15
N ILE A 59 12.98 -19.47 8.76
CA ILE A 59 11.89 -19.06 9.64
C ILE A 59 10.85 -20.18 9.70
N PRO A 60 10.46 -20.65 10.90
CA PRO A 60 9.34 -21.57 11.05
C PRO A 60 8.05 -20.98 10.46
N GLU A 61 7.20 -21.84 9.89
CA GLU A 61 5.97 -21.39 9.21
C GLU A 61 5.04 -20.55 10.11
N ALA A 62 4.93 -20.90 11.38
CA ALA A 62 4.13 -20.15 12.36
C ALA A 62 4.67 -18.72 12.57
N ASP A 63 5.98 -18.57 12.70
CA ASP A 63 6.63 -17.27 12.89
C ASP A 63 6.52 -16.43 11.61
N TRP A 64 6.64 -17.06 10.44
CA TRP A 64 6.44 -16.40 9.16
C TRP A 64 5.00 -15.89 8.99
N ALA A 65 4.01 -16.71 9.34
CA ALA A 65 2.61 -16.33 9.28
C ALA A 65 2.29 -15.14 10.20
N GLN A 66 2.84 -15.15 11.42
CA GLN A 66 2.69 -14.03 12.36
C GLN A 66 3.35 -12.75 11.83
N ALA A 67 4.60 -12.84 11.37
CA ALA A 67 5.31 -11.70 10.78
C ALA A 67 4.57 -11.14 9.56
N ARG A 68 3.96 -12.01 8.75
CA ARG A 68 3.14 -11.61 7.61
C ARG A 68 1.86 -10.89 8.04
N LEU A 69 1.22 -11.35 9.11
CA LEU A 69 0.03 -10.70 9.68
C LEU A 69 0.37 -9.32 10.23
N ASP A 70 1.49 -9.18 10.94
CA ASP A 70 1.97 -7.89 11.45
C ASP A 70 2.27 -6.91 10.31
N GLN A 71 2.89 -7.37 9.22
CA GLN A 71 3.11 -6.57 8.01
C GLN A 71 1.81 -6.05 7.39
N LEU A 72 0.77 -6.90 7.34
CA LEU A 72 -0.54 -6.53 6.79
C LEU A 72 -1.27 -5.53 7.71
N ASN A 73 -1.19 -5.71 9.03
CA ASN A 73 -1.76 -4.77 9.99
C ASN A 73 -1.14 -3.37 9.86
N LEU A 74 0.16 -3.28 9.56
CA LEU A 74 0.87 -2.01 9.35
C LEU A 74 0.68 -1.43 7.94
N LEU A 75 -0.01 -2.14 7.04
CA LEU A 75 -0.13 -1.75 5.63
C LEU A 75 -0.99 -0.49 5.45
N ASP A 76 -2.09 -0.40 6.19
CA ASP A 76 -2.98 0.75 6.09
C ASP A 76 -2.31 2.02 6.60
N ASP A 77 -1.54 1.94 7.68
CA ASP A 77 -0.70 3.05 8.15
C ASP A 77 0.34 3.48 7.11
N ARG A 78 0.96 2.53 6.40
CA ARG A 78 1.91 2.85 5.33
C ARG A 78 1.23 3.53 4.15
N ARG A 79 0.03 3.09 3.78
CA ARG A 79 -0.79 3.72 2.73
C ARG A 79 -1.18 5.12 3.12
N LEU A 80 -1.59 5.33 4.37
CA LEU A 80 -1.92 6.64 4.90
C LEU A 80 -0.71 7.59 4.83
N ARG A 81 0.44 7.17 5.35
CA ARG A 81 1.69 7.96 5.26
C ARG A 81 2.08 8.28 3.82
N ALA A 82 1.91 7.34 2.89
CA ALA A 82 2.21 7.55 1.48
C ALA A 82 1.24 8.55 0.82
N ALA A 83 -0.05 8.48 1.18
CA ALA A 83 -1.06 9.43 0.75
C ALA A 83 -0.73 10.83 1.28
N ASP A 84 -0.43 10.97 2.57
CA ASP A 84 -0.02 12.23 3.17
C ASP A 84 1.24 12.79 2.49
N HIS A 85 2.26 11.97 2.27
CA HIS A 85 3.48 12.39 1.57
C HIS A 85 3.20 12.90 0.14
N GLY A 86 2.22 12.31 -0.55
CA GLY A 86 1.77 12.74 -1.88
C GLY A 86 0.89 14.00 -1.85
N LEU A 87 0.01 14.14 -0.86
CA LEU A 87 -0.97 15.21 -0.70
C LEU A 87 -0.36 16.48 -0.10
N ILE A 88 0.63 16.36 0.81
CA ILE A 88 1.33 17.49 1.46
C ILE A 88 2.04 18.40 0.44
N ARG A 89 2.29 17.93 -0.78
CA ARG A 89 2.90 18.74 -1.83
C ARG A 89 2.01 19.85 -2.38
N ASP A 90 0.69 19.78 -2.23
CA ASP A 90 -0.20 20.91 -2.57
C ASP A 90 -1.53 20.89 -1.79
N PRO A 91 -1.54 21.37 -0.53
CA PRO A 91 -2.76 21.45 0.27
C PRO A 91 -3.74 22.55 -0.19
N ARG A 92 -3.42 23.31 -1.25
CA ARG A 92 -4.21 24.48 -1.71
C ARG A 92 -4.63 24.39 -3.19
N GLY A 93 -4.33 23.29 -3.87
CA GLY A 93 -4.63 23.11 -5.30
C GLY A 93 -5.84 22.24 -5.61
N LYS A 94 -6.03 21.96 -6.90
CA LYS A 94 -7.11 21.11 -7.44
C LYS A 94 -7.16 19.69 -6.87
N PHE A 95 -6.07 19.24 -6.21
CA PHE A 95 -5.91 17.90 -5.66
C PHE A 95 -6.08 17.85 -4.13
N LYS A 96 -6.63 18.91 -3.53
CA LYS A 96 -7.04 18.86 -2.13
C LYS A 96 -8.07 17.74 -1.95
N PRO A 97 -7.90 16.83 -0.97
CA PRO A 97 -8.91 15.81 -0.68
C PRO A 97 -10.25 16.47 -0.34
N ASN A 98 -11.32 15.99 -0.96
CA ASN A 98 -12.70 16.41 -0.68
C ASN A 98 -13.39 15.52 0.37
N TRP A 99 -12.75 14.41 0.75
CA TRP A 99 -13.12 13.64 1.93
C TRP A 99 -12.52 14.30 3.17
N SER A 100 -13.30 14.39 4.24
CA SER A 100 -12.76 14.70 5.55
C SER A 100 -11.94 13.50 6.01
N GLY A 101 -10.74 13.77 6.56
CA GLY A 101 -9.95 12.93 7.46
C GLY A 101 -9.61 11.49 7.03
N PRO A 102 -8.47 10.96 7.50
CA PRO A 102 -8.31 9.52 7.66
C PRO A 102 -9.16 9.03 8.83
N TYR A 103 -9.77 7.84 8.72
CA TYR A 103 -10.61 7.24 9.75
C TYR A 103 -10.28 5.77 9.98
N PHE A 104 -10.56 5.27 11.18
CA PHE A 104 -10.54 3.85 11.51
C PHE A 104 -11.96 3.31 11.64
N ILE A 105 -12.20 2.11 11.11
CA ILE A 105 -13.40 1.33 11.41
C ILE A 105 -13.24 0.77 12.81
N LYS A 106 -14.07 1.24 13.73
CA LYS A 106 -14.05 0.75 15.11
C LYS A 106 -14.94 -0.47 15.29
N GLU A 107 -16.11 -0.47 14.65
CA GLU A 107 -17.12 -1.49 14.88
C GLU A 107 -18.02 -1.64 13.65
N LEU A 108 -18.27 -2.88 13.27
CA LEU A 108 -19.26 -3.26 12.27
C LEU A 108 -20.52 -3.71 13.00
N THR A 109 -21.65 -3.08 12.67
CA THR A 109 -22.95 -3.51 13.18
C THR A 109 -23.49 -4.67 12.36
N LEU A 110 -24.47 -5.42 12.90
CA LEU A 110 -25.16 -6.49 12.18
C LEU A 110 -25.93 -5.99 10.93
N GLU A 111 -26.18 -4.68 10.87
CA GLU A 111 -26.92 -4.01 9.80
C GLU A 111 -25.97 -3.40 8.75
N ASN A 112 -24.70 -3.81 8.70
CA ASN A 112 -23.64 -3.25 7.85
C ASN A 112 -23.32 -1.75 8.08
N ALA A 113 -23.97 -1.11 9.04
CA ALA A 113 -23.58 0.21 9.49
C ALA A 113 -22.22 0.15 10.21
N THR A 114 -21.39 1.18 10.02
CA THR A 114 -20.01 1.20 10.52
C THR A 114 -19.77 2.39 11.42
N TRP A 115 -19.22 2.16 12.62
CA TRP A 115 -18.75 3.23 13.49
C TRP A 115 -17.33 3.63 13.12
N LEU A 116 -17.17 4.89 12.73
CA LEU A 116 -15.87 5.46 12.44
C LEU A 116 -15.27 6.15 13.67
N MET A 117 -13.95 6.18 13.71
CA MET A 117 -13.15 6.90 14.69
C MET A 117 -12.14 7.77 13.94
N ASP A 118 -11.94 9.01 14.39
CA ASP A 118 -10.86 9.84 13.86
C ASP A 118 -9.49 9.33 14.34
N LEU A 119 -8.42 9.93 13.80
CA LEU A 119 -7.04 9.59 14.17
C LEU A 119 -6.70 9.93 15.64
N ASP A 120 -7.47 10.81 16.28
CA ASP A 120 -7.28 11.23 17.67
C ASP A 120 -8.06 10.34 18.66
N GLY A 121 -8.80 9.35 18.16
CA GLY A 121 -9.60 8.43 18.96
C GLY A 121 -10.98 8.97 19.33
N ASN A 122 -11.49 9.99 18.67
CA ASN A 122 -12.87 10.45 18.85
C ASN A 122 -13.79 9.64 17.93
N ARG A 123 -14.87 9.11 18.49
CA ARG A 123 -15.93 8.46 17.71
C ARG A 123 -16.72 9.50 16.92
N PHE A 124 -17.08 9.15 15.69
CA PHE A 124 -18.06 9.91 14.92
C PHE A 124 -19.42 9.90 15.63
N SER A 125 -20.17 11.00 15.47
CA SER A 125 -21.48 11.17 16.12
C SER A 125 -22.52 10.18 15.62
N GLU A 126 -22.40 9.73 14.38
CA GLU A 126 -23.34 8.82 13.72
C GLU A 126 -22.58 7.71 12.99
N PRO A 127 -23.14 6.48 12.95
CA PRO A 127 -22.61 5.41 12.13
C PRO A 127 -22.91 5.67 10.64
N ILE A 128 -22.04 5.21 9.76
CA ILE A 128 -22.21 5.35 8.30
C ILE A 128 -22.88 4.10 7.70
N ASN A 129 -23.51 4.24 6.53
CA ASN A 129 -24.25 3.17 5.83
C ASN A 129 -25.44 2.61 6.63
N VAL A 130 -26.18 3.49 7.30
CA VAL A 130 -27.47 3.15 7.92
C VAL A 130 -28.54 3.35 6.84
N ASP A 131 -29.27 2.28 6.50
CA ASP A 131 -30.45 2.34 5.61
C ASP A 131 -31.68 2.92 6.33
#